data_AF-A0A1H3R9H3-F1
#
_entry.id   AF-A0A1H3R9H3-F1
#
_cell.length_a   1.000
_cell.length_b   1.000
_cell.length_c   1.000
_cell.angle_alpha   90.00
_cell.angle_beta   90.00
_cell.angle_gamma   90.00
#
_symmetry.space_group_name_H-M   'P 1'
#
loop_
_entity.id
_entity.type
_entity.pdbx_description
1 polymer ?
#
loop_
_entity_poly.entity_id
_entity_poly.type
_entity_poly.pdbx_seq_one_letter_code
_entity_poly.pdbx_strand_id
1 'polypeptide(L)'
;MDPRISVNKLGEYMTATPARRRQIVRDQKHVPAVKAVRYQYAREAISGLIASGLADGARAHGIAQALRREAGGSEFEAQDRAHSADAIDSFVELSAGLDLESLVPIAADARCSDAIELAGVRVVARPDALLLDPQSGEAVGCVKLHFSKSQPLDEKGANYVAAALQAHLERKLSAPGRVQPSRCYVVDIATRKIYTAPKANKRRLDGLTAACAEIKDRWDRL
;
A
#
# COMPACT_ATOMS: atom_id res chain seq x y z
N MET A 1 6.48 -4.09 -23.34
CA MET A 1 6.44 -3.89 -21.88
C MET A 1 5.39 -4.82 -21.33
N ASP A 2 5.73 -5.67 -20.38
CA ASP A 2 4.78 -6.65 -19.83
C ASP A 2 3.72 -5.98 -18.94
N PRO A 3 2.47 -6.51 -18.93
CA PRO A 3 1.41 -5.98 -18.08
C PRO A 3 1.77 -5.96 -16.60
N ARG A 4 1.68 -4.78 -15.99
CA ARG A 4 1.98 -4.57 -14.58
C ARG A 4 1.05 -3.53 -13.94
N ILE A 5 0.78 -3.70 -12.65
CA ILE A 5 -0.02 -2.74 -11.88
C ILE A 5 0.39 -2.80 -10.40
N SER A 6 0.36 -1.67 -9.70
CA SER A 6 0.51 -1.69 -8.23
C SER A 6 -0.77 -2.17 -7.55
N VAL A 7 -0.64 -2.84 -6.40
CA VAL A 7 -1.81 -3.36 -5.67
C VAL A 7 -2.82 -2.26 -5.33
N ASN A 8 -2.37 -1.06 -4.95
CA ASN A 8 -3.25 0.08 -4.69
C ASN A 8 -4.03 0.51 -5.94
N LYS A 9 -3.39 0.53 -7.11
CA LYS A 9 -4.06 0.86 -8.38
C LYS A 9 -4.99 -0.25 -8.85
N LEU A 10 -4.68 -1.51 -8.54
CA LEU A 10 -5.59 -2.61 -8.78
C LEU A 10 -6.84 -2.51 -7.88
N GLY A 11 -6.67 -2.14 -6.61
CA GLY A 11 -7.80 -1.83 -5.71
C GLY A 11 -8.73 -0.76 -6.27
N GLU A 12 -8.17 0.37 -6.75
CA GLU A 12 -8.93 1.42 -7.44
C GLU A 12 -9.61 0.88 -8.72
N TYR A 13 -8.90 0.08 -9.51
CA TYR A 13 -9.45 -0.51 -10.74
C TYR A 13 -10.71 -1.35 -10.48
N MET A 14 -10.75 -2.09 -9.38
CA MET A 14 -11.87 -2.97 -9.04
C MET A 14 -13.19 -2.21 -8.86
N THR A 15 -13.14 -0.96 -8.40
CA THR A 15 -14.33 -0.12 -8.15
C THR A 15 -14.50 1.01 -9.16
N ALA A 16 -13.50 1.22 -10.03
CA ALA A 16 -13.51 2.25 -11.05
C ALA A 16 -14.56 2.02 -12.16
N THR A 17 -15.03 3.14 -12.74
CA THR A 17 -15.82 3.16 -13.97
C THR A 17 -15.02 2.64 -15.18
N PRO A 18 -15.66 2.19 -16.27
CA PRO A 18 -14.96 1.72 -17.47
C PRO A 18 -13.98 2.75 -18.06
N ALA A 19 -14.36 4.03 -18.06
CA ALA A 19 -13.47 5.11 -18.53
C ALA A 19 -12.23 5.23 -17.64
N ARG A 20 -12.40 5.18 -16.31
CA ARG A 20 -11.29 5.26 -15.37
C ARG A 20 -10.38 4.03 -15.45
N ARG A 21 -10.94 2.82 -15.59
CA ARG A 21 -10.18 1.59 -15.83
C ARG A 21 -9.25 1.69 -17.04
N ARG A 22 -9.76 2.21 -18.17
CA ARG A 22 -8.93 2.47 -19.36
C ARG A 22 -7.79 3.45 -19.07
N GLN A 23 -8.06 4.52 -18.33
CA GLN A 23 -7.03 5.48 -17.95
C GLN A 23 -5.97 4.86 -17.04
N ILE A 24 -6.38 4.04 -16.05
CA ILE A 24 -5.43 3.33 -15.18
C ILE A 24 -4.47 2.48 -16.00
N VAL A 25 -4.97 1.69 -16.96
CA VAL A 25 -4.11 0.86 -17.83
C VAL A 25 -3.13 1.71 -18.64
N ARG A 26 -3.59 2.83 -19.24
CA ARG A 26 -2.72 3.77 -19.96
C ARG A 26 -1.64 4.37 -19.05
N ASP A 27 -2.03 4.82 -17.86
CA ASP A 27 -1.13 5.40 -16.86
C ASP A 27 -0.09 4.38 -16.37
N GLN A 28 -0.45 3.09 -16.27
CA GLN A 28 0.49 2.04 -15.87
C GLN A 28 1.50 1.68 -16.97
N LYS A 29 1.12 1.80 -18.25
CA LYS A 29 2.06 1.67 -19.37
C LYS A 29 3.08 2.80 -19.42
N HIS A 30 2.66 4.00 -19.05
CA HIS A 30 3.45 5.23 -19.17
C HIS A 30 3.52 5.93 -17.81
N VAL A 31 4.17 5.30 -16.83
CA VAL A 31 4.29 5.88 -15.48
C VAL A 31 5.21 7.11 -15.55
N PRO A 32 4.72 8.33 -15.33
CA PRO A 32 5.57 9.51 -15.32
C PRO A 32 6.51 9.47 -14.11
N ALA A 33 7.78 9.85 -14.30
CA ALA A 33 8.80 9.84 -13.25
C ALA A 33 8.36 10.60 -11.97
N VAL A 34 7.66 11.72 -12.13
CA VAL A 34 7.15 12.56 -11.04
C VAL A 34 6.13 11.82 -10.15
N LYS A 35 5.29 10.94 -10.71
CA LYS A 35 4.34 10.14 -9.91
C LYS A 35 5.04 9.02 -9.12
N ALA A 36 6.26 8.65 -9.50
CA ALA A 36 6.98 7.54 -8.86
C ALA A 36 7.59 7.93 -7.50
N VAL A 37 7.90 9.22 -7.28
CA VAL A 37 8.64 9.72 -6.10
C VAL A 37 7.72 10.39 -5.06
N ARG A 38 6.48 10.74 -5.44
CA ARG A 38 5.55 11.47 -4.56
C ARG A 38 5.29 10.71 -3.25
N TYR A 39 5.25 11.44 -2.13
CA TYR A 39 5.07 10.93 -0.77
C TYR A 39 6.19 10.00 -0.26
N GLN A 40 7.38 10.04 -0.86
CA GLN A 40 8.48 9.18 -0.39
C GLN A 40 8.88 9.53 1.05
N TYR A 41 8.99 10.81 1.40
CA TYR A 41 9.26 11.26 2.77
C TYR A 41 8.22 10.75 3.77
N ALA A 42 6.93 10.84 3.44
CA ALA A 42 5.86 10.33 4.29
C ALA A 42 5.94 8.81 4.45
N ARG A 43 6.16 8.09 3.34
CA ARG A 43 6.26 6.63 3.36
C ARG A 43 7.41 6.16 4.25
N GLU A 44 8.58 6.79 4.15
CA GLU A 44 9.75 6.47 4.97
C GLU A 44 9.50 6.77 6.46
N ALA A 45 9.02 7.96 6.78
CA ALA A 45 8.73 8.35 8.16
C ALA A 45 7.65 7.46 8.82
N ILE A 46 6.55 7.19 8.11
CA ILE A 46 5.46 6.35 8.61
C ILE A 46 5.93 4.89 8.78
N SER A 47 6.68 4.35 7.82
CA SER A 47 7.20 2.98 7.93
C SER A 47 8.18 2.84 9.09
N GLY A 48 8.99 3.87 9.35
CA GLY A 48 9.87 3.95 10.52
C GLY A 48 9.10 3.99 11.84
N LEU A 49 8.00 4.75 11.91
CA LEU A 49 7.12 4.78 13.08
C LEU A 49 6.42 3.44 13.32
N ILE A 50 5.97 2.77 12.25
CA ILE A 50 5.41 1.41 12.38
C ILE A 50 6.48 0.45 12.91
N ALA A 51 7.69 0.50 12.36
CA ALA A 51 8.80 -0.37 12.76
C ALA A 51 9.28 -0.15 14.21
N SER A 52 9.02 1.03 14.80
CA SER A 52 9.27 1.29 16.22
C SER A 52 8.12 0.85 17.13
N GLY A 53 7.11 0.13 16.60
CA GLY A 53 5.93 -0.28 17.36
C GLY A 53 5.01 0.89 17.70
N LEU A 54 5.02 1.95 16.88
CA LEU A 54 4.23 3.18 17.08
C LEU A 54 4.62 4.00 18.32
N ALA A 55 5.75 3.68 18.97
CA ALA A 55 6.18 4.34 20.20
C ALA A 55 6.73 5.77 19.97
N ASP A 56 7.12 6.11 18.74
CA ASP A 56 7.92 7.31 18.45
C ASP A 56 7.15 8.42 17.71
N GLY A 57 5.91 8.68 18.14
CA GLY A 57 5.05 9.68 17.53
C GLY A 57 5.65 11.09 17.55
N ALA A 58 6.40 11.44 18.61
CA ALA A 58 7.08 12.72 18.74
C ALA A 58 8.14 12.92 17.64
N ARG A 59 8.94 11.89 17.33
CA ARG A 59 9.89 11.94 16.21
C ARG A 59 9.18 12.09 14.88
N ALA A 60 8.07 11.37 14.66
CA ALA A 60 7.30 11.48 13.43
C ALA A 60 6.79 12.92 13.23
N HIS A 61 6.28 13.54 14.29
CA HIS A 61 5.87 14.94 14.27
C HIS A 61 7.05 15.90 14.04
N GLY A 62 8.20 15.63 14.65
CA GLY A 62 9.44 16.38 14.39
C GLY A 62 9.86 16.35 12.92
N ILE A 63 9.77 15.17 12.27
CA ILE A 63 10.03 15.02 10.83
C ILE A 63 9.03 15.84 10.02
N ALA A 64 7.74 15.78 10.35
CA ALA A 64 6.71 16.56 9.67
C ALA A 64 6.97 18.07 9.78
N GLN A 65 7.38 18.57 10.96
CA GLN A 65 7.75 19.97 11.14
C GLN A 65 8.99 20.35 10.33
N ALA A 66 10.01 19.48 10.27
CA ALA A 66 11.22 19.73 9.49
C ALA A 66 10.90 19.86 7.99
N LEU A 67 10.09 18.94 7.43
CA LEU A 67 9.65 18.97 6.03
C LEU A 67 8.92 20.28 5.66
N ARG A 68 8.13 20.83 6.60
CA ARG A 68 7.42 22.10 6.39
C ARG A 68 8.35 23.32 6.40
N ARG A 69 9.43 23.27 7.17
CA ARG A 69 10.40 24.37 7.30
C ARG A 69 11.46 24.35 6.20
N GLU A 70 11.70 23.18 5.60
CA GLU A 70 12.71 23.01 4.57
C GLU A 70 12.38 23.85 3.32
N ALA A 71 13.21 24.87 3.09
CA ALA A 71 13.14 25.75 1.95
C ALA A 71 14.02 25.24 0.78
N GLY A 72 13.63 25.58 -0.45
CA GLY A 72 14.38 25.22 -1.66
C GLY A 72 13.79 24.03 -2.43
N GLY A 73 14.43 23.69 -3.54
CA GLY A 73 13.89 22.76 -4.53
C GLY A 73 12.85 23.40 -5.45
N SER A 74 12.33 22.60 -6.37
CA SER A 74 11.24 22.94 -7.27
C SER A 74 9.90 23.13 -6.54
N GLU A 75 8.94 23.80 -7.18
CA GLU A 75 7.57 23.93 -6.66
C GLU A 75 6.94 22.56 -6.36
N PHE A 76 7.22 21.56 -7.21
CA PHE A 76 6.77 20.19 -6.99
C PHE A 76 7.35 19.58 -5.71
N GLU A 77 8.66 19.72 -5.47
CA GLU A 77 9.31 19.18 -4.27
C GLU A 77 8.82 19.88 -3.00
N ALA A 78 8.65 21.21 -3.04
CA ALA A 78 8.09 21.96 -1.92
C ALA A 78 6.66 21.50 -1.59
N GLN A 79 5.83 21.30 -2.61
CA GLN A 79 4.47 20.78 -2.44
C GLN A 79 4.47 19.32 -1.94
N ASP A 80 5.37 18.46 -2.43
CA ASP A 80 5.49 17.07 -1.97
C ASP A 80 5.92 16.98 -0.50
N ARG A 81 6.86 17.82 -0.05
CA ARG A 81 7.25 17.91 1.36
C ARG A 81 6.09 18.34 2.24
N ALA A 82 5.36 19.39 1.85
CA ALA A 82 4.20 19.87 2.60
C ALA A 82 3.11 18.78 2.71
N HIS A 83 2.78 18.14 1.60
CA HIS A 83 1.81 17.04 1.60
C HIS A 83 2.28 15.81 2.36
N SER A 84 3.59 15.52 2.34
CA SER A 84 4.17 14.44 3.12
C SER A 84 4.06 14.71 4.61
N ALA A 85 4.31 15.95 5.05
CA ALA A 85 4.13 16.35 6.44
C ALA A 85 2.67 16.16 6.91
N ASP A 86 1.69 16.58 6.11
CA ASP A 86 0.26 16.39 6.43
C ASP A 86 -0.13 14.91 6.50
N ALA A 87 0.47 14.08 5.65
CA ALA A 87 0.25 12.65 5.63
C ALA A 87 0.83 11.96 6.88
N ILE A 88 2.00 12.41 7.35
CA ILE A 88 2.62 11.91 8.59
C ILE A 88 1.73 12.25 9.79
N ASP A 89 1.30 13.51 9.94
CA ASP A 89 0.43 13.91 11.05
C ASP A 89 -0.90 13.14 11.02
N SER A 90 -1.50 12.98 9.84
CA SER A 90 -2.74 12.20 9.68
C SER A 90 -2.54 10.72 10.04
N PHE A 91 -1.36 10.15 9.79
CA PHE A 91 -1.06 8.78 10.22
C PHE A 91 -0.90 8.68 11.74
N VAL A 92 -0.23 9.65 12.37
CA VAL A 92 -0.06 9.67 13.83
C VAL A 92 -1.43 9.64 14.53
N GLU A 93 -2.40 10.43 14.05
CA GLU A 93 -3.78 10.40 14.56
C GLU A 93 -4.46 9.03 14.39
N LEU A 94 -4.18 8.33 13.28
CA LEU A 94 -4.75 7.01 12.97
C LEU A 94 -4.07 5.86 13.69
N SER A 95 -2.82 6.04 14.13
CA SER A 95 -1.95 4.95 14.60
C SER A 95 -2.57 4.14 15.75
N ALA A 96 -3.40 4.76 16.59
CA ALA A 96 -4.13 4.09 17.67
C ALA A 96 -5.12 3.01 17.18
N GLY A 97 -5.53 3.04 15.91
CA GLY A 97 -6.38 2.01 15.30
C GLY A 97 -5.60 0.80 14.76
N LEU A 98 -4.27 0.80 14.83
CA LEU A 98 -3.43 -0.35 14.47
C LEU A 98 -3.09 -1.14 15.73
N ASP A 99 -3.54 -2.38 15.78
CA ASP A 99 -3.16 -3.33 16.83
C ASP A 99 -1.87 -4.06 16.41
N LEU A 100 -0.75 -3.59 16.95
CA LEU A 100 0.57 -4.20 16.76
C LEU A 100 1.06 -4.93 18.01
N GLU A 101 0.18 -5.13 19.00
CA GLU A 101 0.56 -5.77 20.26
C GLU A 101 1.01 -7.21 19.98
N SER A 102 2.07 -7.64 20.68
CA SER A 102 2.66 -8.99 20.53
C SER A 102 3.20 -9.30 19.12
N LEU A 103 3.43 -8.28 18.29
CA LEU A 103 4.05 -8.41 16.97
C LEU A 103 5.40 -7.71 16.94
N VAL A 104 6.26 -8.13 16.02
CA VAL A 104 7.51 -7.44 15.70
C VAL A 104 7.31 -6.73 14.36
N PRO A 105 6.96 -5.44 14.34
CA PRO A 105 6.85 -4.69 13.10
C PRO A 105 8.23 -4.36 12.54
N ILE A 106 8.41 -4.56 11.24
CA ILE A 106 9.62 -4.15 10.53
C ILE A 106 9.25 -3.38 9.28
N ALA A 107 10.03 -2.34 8.95
CA ALA A 107 9.87 -1.64 7.69
C ALA A 107 10.15 -2.61 6.53
N ALA A 108 9.32 -2.59 5.49
CA ALA A 108 9.49 -3.47 4.35
C ALA A 108 10.72 -3.05 3.53
N ASP A 109 11.68 -3.93 3.39
CA ASP A 109 12.91 -3.68 2.63
C ASP A 109 12.82 -4.21 1.18
N ALA A 110 13.96 -4.24 0.47
CA ALA A 110 14.04 -4.71 -0.90
C ALA A 110 13.63 -6.19 -1.07
N ARG A 111 13.74 -7.02 -0.03
CA ARG A 111 13.32 -8.43 -0.05
C ARG A 111 11.81 -8.57 -0.12
N CYS A 112 11.08 -7.53 0.30
CA CYS A 112 9.62 -7.44 0.23
C CYS A 112 9.11 -6.89 -1.12
N SER A 113 10.00 -6.67 -2.11
CA SER A 113 9.67 -6.01 -3.38
C SER A 113 9.00 -6.92 -4.43
N ASP A 114 8.65 -8.14 -4.03
CA ASP A 114 8.08 -9.13 -4.91
C ASP A 114 6.67 -8.78 -5.37
N ALA A 115 6.34 -9.34 -6.54
CA ALA A 115 5.02 -9.26 -7.13
C ALA A 115 4.33 -10.63 -7.04
N ILE A 116 3.02 -10.63 -7.07
CA ILE A 116 2.25 -11.83 -7.41
C ILE A 116 1.86 -11.75 -8.88
N GLU A 117 1.93 -12.89 -9.56
CA GLU A 117 1.36 -13.01 -10.90
C GLU A 117 -0.10 -13.44 -10.79
N LEU A 118 -0.98 -12.70 -11.46
CA LEU A 118 -2.40 -13.01 -11.60
C LEU A 118 -2.78 -12.87 -13.07
N ALA A 119 -3.26 -13.96 -13.70
CA ALA A 119 -3.64 -14.00 -15.11
C ALA A 119 -2.58 -13.41 -16.08
N GLY A 120 -1.29 -13.62 -15.81
CA GLY A 120 -0.19 -13.08 -16.61
C GLY A 120 0.06 -11.57 -16.43
N VAL A 121 -0.53 -10.94 -15.41
CA VAL A 121 -0.22 -9.56 -15.00
C VAL A 121 0.61 -9.57 -13.74
N ARG A 122 1.70 -8.81 -13.74
CA ARG A 122 2.55 -8.61 -12.56
C ARG A 122 1.92 -7.58 -11.62
N VAL A 123 1.39 -8.05 -10.49
CA VAL A 123 0.81 -7.19 -9.45
C VAL A 123 1.85 -6.90 -8.38
N VAL A 124 2.34 -5.66 -8.33
CA VAL A 124 3.33 -5.20 -7.35
C VAL A 124 2.63 -4.98 -6.00
N ALA A 125 2.81 -5.94 -5.09
CA ALA A 125 2.13 -6.00 -3.80
C ALA A 125 3.08 -5.78 -2.61
N ARG A 126 4.19 -5.06 -2.82
CA ARG A 126 5.14 -4.71 -1.76
C ARG A 126 4.41 -4.00 -0.60
N PRO A 127 4.44 -4.52 0.63
CA PRO A 127 3.95 -3.82 1.81
C PRO A 127 4.87 -2.66 2.20
N ASP A 128 4.40 -1.79 3.10
CA ASP A 128 5.20 -0.71 3.71
C ASP A 128 5.85 -1.17 5.01
N ALA A 129 5.18 -2.06 5.75
CA ALA A 129 5.75 -2.78 6.88
C ALA A 129 5.27 -4.24 6.90
N LEU A 130 6.12 -5.15 7.39
CA LEU A 130 5.72 -6.50 7.74
C LEU A 130 5.46 -6.58 9.24
N LEU A 131 4.52 -7.45 9.62
CA LEU A 131 4.22 -7.76 11.01
C LEU A 131 4.62 -9.21 11.26
N LEU A 132 5.66 -9.40 12.05
CA LEU A 132 6.23 -10.72 12.31
C LEU A 132 5.73 -11.28 13.64
N ASP A 133 5.57 -12.60 13.66
CA ASP A 133 5.38 -13.35 14.90
C ASP A 133 6.72 -13.41 15.66
N PRO A 134 6.77 -13.02 16.95
CA PRO A 134 8.02 -12.91 17.70
C PRO A 134 8.70 -14.27 17.95
N GLN A 135 7.94 -15.38 17.93
CA GLN A 135 8.48 -16.71 18.21
C GLN A 135 9.06 -17.37 16.95
N SER A 136 8.31 -17.31 15.84
CA SER A 136 8.68 -17.95 14.58
C SER A 136 9.46 -17.05 13.63
N GLY A 137 9.36 -15.74 13.78
CA GLY A 137 9.92 -14.76 12.83
C GLY A 137 9.17 -14.68 11.50
N GLU A 138 8.09 -15.43 11.33
CA GLU A 138 7.29 -15.44 10.09
C GLU A 138 6.38 -14.21 10.00
N ALA A 139 6.11 -13.74 8.76
CA ALA A 139 5.14 -12.69 8.55
C ALA A 139 3.71 -13.22 8.81
N VAL A 140 3.03 -12.64 9.79
CA VAL A 140 1.62 -12.95 10.10
C VAL A 140 0.66 -11.87 9.62
N GLY A 141 1.21 -10.76 9.09
CA GLY A 141 0.47 -9.63 8.58
C GLY A 141 1.38 -8.59 7.95
N CYS A 142 0.79 -7.47 7.52
CA CYS A 142 1.51 -6.37 6.92
C CYS A 142 0.71 -5.07 7.00
N VAL A 143 1.37 -3.95 6.77
CA VAL A 143 0.73 -2.64 6.58
C VAL A 143 1.02 -2.14 5.18
N LYS A 144 -0.01 -1.63 4.50
CA LYS A 144 0.11 -0.94 3.21
C LYS A 144 -0.49 0.45 3.28
N LEU A 145 0.29 1.45 2.85
CA LEU A 145 -0.10 2.85 2.86
C LEU A 145 -0.68 3.27 1.50
N HIS A 146 -1.77 4.02 1.56
CA HIS A 146 -2.41 4.67 0.42
C HIS A 146 -2.56 6.18 0.68
N PHE A 147 -2.13 7.01 -0.28
CA PHE A 147 -2.02 8.47 -0.11
C PHE A 147 -2.91 9.27 -1.09
N SER A 148 -3.63 8.62 -2.01
CA SER A 148 -4.30 9.34 -3.09
C SER A 148 -5.54 10.10 -2.61
N LYS A 149 -5.46 11.43 -2.58
CA LYS A 149 -6.61 12.30 -2.27
C LYS A 149 -7.67 12.35 -3.38
N SER A 150 -7.26 12.24 -4.64
CA SER A 150 -8.16 12.32 -5.79
C SER A 150 -8.87 11.01 -6.11
N GLN A 151 -8.33 9.89 -5.64
CA GLN A 151 -8.89 8.55 -5.79
C GLN A 151 -8.74 7.80 -4.46
N PRO A 152 -9.44 8.25 -3.40
CA PRO A 152 -9.41 7.56 -2.11
C PRO A 152 -9.91 6.11 -2.25
N LEU A 153 -9.45 5.22 -1.37
CA LEU A 153 -9.92 3.85 -1.35
C LEU A 153 -11.24 3.77 -0.58
N ASP A 154 -12.28 3.31 -1.26
CA ASP A 154 -13.48 2.82 -0.58
C ASP A 154 -13.21 1.47 0.08
N GLU A 155 -14.11 1.03 0.96
CA GLU A 155 -13.97 -0.23 1.67
C GLU A 155 -13.83 -1.43 0.72
N LYS A 156 -14.56 -1.39 -0.40
CA LYS A 156 -14.51 -2.47 -1.40
C LYS A 156 -13.13 -2.54 -2.06
N GLY A 157 -12.57 -1.43 -2.52
CA GLY A 157 -11.24 -1.33 -3.08
C GLY A 157 -10.15 -1.70 -2.07
N ALA A 158 -10.24 -1.20 -0.84
CA ALA A 158 -9.30 -1.52 0.23
C ALA A 158 -9.31 -3.02 0.58
N ASN A 159 -10.49 -3.65 0.61
CA ASN A 159 -10.62 -5.09 0.82
C ASN A 159 -9.93 -5.91 -0.29
N TYR A 160 -9.96 -5.44 -1.54
CA TYR A 160 -9.22 -6.08 -2.63
C TYR A 160 -7.71 -5.92 -2.47
N VAL A 161 -7.24 -4.73 -2.07
CA VAL A 161 -5.82 -4.48 -1.75
C VAL A 161 -5.35 -5.42 -0.64
N ALA A 162 -6.09 -5.48 0.46
CA ALA A 162 -5.78 -6.29 1.62
C ALA A 162 -5.77 -7.79 1.29
N ALA A 163 -6.73 -8.27 0.48
CA ALA A 163 -6.75 -9.66 0.02
C ALA A 163 -5.55 -10.01 -0.88
N ALA A 164 -5.14 -9.11 -1.77
CA ALA A 164 -3.96 -9.31 -2.61
C ALA A 164 -2.67 -9.33 -1.77
N LEU A 165 -2.57 -8.49 -0.73
CA LEU A 165 -1.45 -8.50 0.21
C LEU A 165 -1.38 -9.81 0.99
N GLN A 166 -2.51 -10.29 1.52
CA GLN A 166 -2.55 -11.59 2.20
C GLN A 166 -2.03 -12.70 1.28
N ALA A 167 -2.56 -12.79 0.06
CA ALA A 167 -2.13 -13.81 -0.91
C ALA A 167 -0.66 -13.66 -1.30
N HIS A 168 -0.12 -12.44 -1.31
CA HIS A 168 1.29 -12.20 -1.52
C HIS A 168 2.15 -12.76 -0.39
N LEU A 169 1.80 -12.46 0.87
CA LEU A 169 2.52 -12.98 2.03
C LEU A 169 2.46 -14.51 2.09
N GLU A 170 1.28 -15.11 1.92
CA GLU A 170 1.09 -16.57 1.96
C GLU A 170 1.90 -17.31 0.88
N ARG A 171 2.17 -16.67 -0.26
CA ARG A 171 2.91 -17.28 -1.37
C ARG A 171 4.42 -17.09 -1.28
N LYS A 172 4.89 -16.07 -0.58
CA LYS A 172 6.27 -15.58 -0.69
C LYS A 172 7.02 -15.44 0.63
N LEU A 173 6.32 -15.16 1.72
CA LEU A 173 6.94 -14.67 2.96
C LEU A 173 6.55 -15.46 4.21
N SER A 174 5.60 -16.39 4.11
CA SER A 174 5.05 -17.12 5.25
C SER A 174 4.69 -18.55 4.89
N ALA A 175 4.76 -19.47 5.84
CA ALA A 175 4.18 -20.80 5.63
C ALA A 175 2.64 -20.74 5.44
N PRO A 176 2.05 -21.71 4.72
CA PRO A 176 0.62 -21.77 4.49
C PRO A 176 -0.20 -21.68 5.79
N GLY A 177 -1.22 -20.81 5.79
CA GLY A 177 -2.14 -20.64 6.93
C GLY A 177 -1.63 -19.79 8.09
N ARG A 178 -0.42 -19.21 7.99
CA ARG A 178 0.16 -18.36 9.05
C ARG A 178 -0.29 -16.91 8.99
N VAL A 179 -0.59 -16.40 7.79
CA VAL A 179 -1.03 -15.01 7.59
C VAL A 179 -2.44 -14.84 8.13
N GLN A 180 -2.64 -13.82 8.97
CA GLN A 180 -3.91 -13.52 9.60
C GLN A 180 -4.59 -12.36 8.86
N PRO A 181 -5.81 -12.54 8.31
CA PRO A 181 -6.47 -11.48 7.54
C PRO A 181 -6.65 -10.17 8.33
N SER A 182 -6.95 -10.27 9.63
CA SER A 182 -7.09 -9.13 10.55
C SER A 182 -5.79 -8.35 10.77
N ARG A 183 -4.62 -8.92 10.42
CA ARG A 183 -3.30 -8.28 10.52
C ARG A 183 -2.79 -7.78 9.17
N CYS A 184 -3.56 -7.87 8.10
CA CYS A 184 -3.25 -7.30 6.79
C CYS A 184 -3.93 -5.94 6.65
N TYR A 185 -3.28 -4.89 7.12
CA TYR A 185 -3.80 -3.53 7.17
C TYR A 185 -3.60 -2.78 5.85
N VAL A 186 -4.64 -2.06 5.43
CA VAL A 186 -4.57 -1.02 4.38
C VAL A 186 -4.97 0.29 5.04
N VAL A 187 -4.02 1.22 5.13
CA VAL A 187 -4.22 2.53 5.73
C VAL A 187 -4.39 3.55 4.62
N ASP A 188 -5.62 4.04 4.46
CA ASP A 188 -5.90 5.14 3.56
C ASP A 188 -5.76 6.47 4.31
N ILE A 189 -4.61 7.11 4.09
CA ILE A 189 -4.24 8.38 4.72
C ILE A 189 -5.18 9.50 4.29
N ALA A 190 -5.66 9.46 3.04
CA ALA A 190 -6.51 10.52 2.51
C ALA A 190 -7.88 10.58 3.20
N THR A 191 -8.47 9.42 3.50
CA THR A 191 -9.78 9.34 4.16
C THR A 191 -9.70 9.09 5.65
N ARG A 192 -8.49 8.94 6.20
CA ARG A 192 -8.25 8.57 7.59
C ARG A 192 -8.99 7.29 7.99
N LYS A 193 -8.80 6.22 7.21
CA LYS A 193 -9.42 4.91 7.47
C LYS A 193 -8.41 3.80 7.45
N ILE A 194 -8.61 2.81 8.32
CA ILE A 194 -7.86 1.57 8.37
C ILE A 194 -8.82 0.45 7.98
N TYR A 195 -8.38 -0.37 7.03
CA TYR A 195 -9.09 -1.57 6.58
C TYR A 195 -8.22 -2.79 6.83
N THR A 196 -8.85 -3.96 6.97
CA THR A 196 -8.14 -5.25 7.12
C THR A 196 -8.57 -6.22 6.04
N ALA A 197 -7.79 -7.27 5.81
CA ALA A 197 -8.18 -8.29 4.86
C ALA A 197 -9.41 -9.06 5.40
N PRO A 198 -10.43 -9.28 4.56
CA PRO A 198 -11.62 -10.00 5.00
C PRO A 198 -11.34 -11.50 5.17
N LYS A 199 -12.06 -12.16 6.08
CA LYS A 199 -11.85 -13.59 6.38
C LYS A 199 -12.03 -14.50 5.15
N ALA A 200 -12.96 -14.16 4.26
CA ALA A 200 -13.23 -14.90 3.04
C ALA A 200 -12.61 -14.19 1.81
N ASN A 201 -11.43 -14.64 1.40
CA ASN A 201 -10.65 -13.98 0.34
C ASN A 201 -10.63 -14.69 -1.03
N LYS A 202 -11.10 -15.93 -1.13
CA LYS A 202 -11.14 -16.67 -2.41
C LYS A 202 -11.86 -15.90 -3.52
N ARG A 203 -13.11 -15.49 -3.28
CA ARG A 203 -13.91 -14.70 -4.25
C ARG A 203 -13.25 -13.38 -4.63
N ARG A 204 -12.49 -12.76 -3.73
CA ARG A 204 -11.77 -11.51 -4.00
C ARG A 204 -10.57 -11.76 -4.90
N LEU A 205 -9.82 -12.83 -4.65
CA LEU A 205 -8.73 -13.26 -5.52
C LEU A 205 -9.22 -13.69 -6.91
N ASP A 206 -10.37 -14.35 -7.01
CA ASP A 206 -11.00 -14.67 -8.30
C ASP A 206 -11.35 -13.38 -9.06
N GLY A 207 -11.94 -12.41 -8.37
CA GLY A 207 -12.23 -11.08 -8.93
C GLY A 207 -10.98 -10.32 -9.38
N LEU A 208 -9.91 -10.35 -8.58
CA LEU A 208 -8.61 -9.76 -8.94
C LEU A 208 -8.01 -10.44 -10.16
N THR A 209 -8.08 -11.77 -10.23
CA THR A 209 -7.57 -12.55 -11.36
C THR A 209 -8.33 -12.22 -12.65
N ALA A 210 -9.67 -12.11 -12.58
CA ALA A 210 -10.49 -11.69 -13.71
C ALA A 210 -10.17 -10.25 -14.15
N ALA A 211 -9.99 -9.32 -13.20
CA ALA A 211 -9.59 -7.95 -13.51
C ALA A 211 -8.19 -7.88 -14.13
N CYS A 212 -7.24 -8.72 -13.68
CA CYS A 212 -5.94 -8.83 -14.30
C CYS A 212 -6.02 -9.37 -15.73
N ALA A 213 -6.87 -10.36 -16.01
CA ALA A 213 -7.13 -10.80 -17.39
C ALA A 213 -7.67 -9.64 -18.25
N GLU A 214 -8.63 -8.87 -17.73
CA GLU A 214 -9.15 -7.66 -18.40
C GLU A 214 -8.03 -6.63 -18.66
N ILE A 215 -7.13 -6.41 -17.69
CA ILE A 215 -5.98 -5.51 -17.83
C ILE A 215 -5.06 -6.01 -18.94
N LYS A 216 -4.72 -7.31 -18.96
CA LYS A 216 -3.86 -7.91 -19.99
C LYS A 216 -4.45 -7.71 -21.39
N ASP A 217 -5.72 -8.05 -21.59
CA ASP A 217 -6.40 -7.90 -22.88
C ASP A 217 -6.44 -6.44 -23.36
N ARG A 218 -6.63 -5.49 -22.43
CA ARG A 218 -6.58 -4.06 -22.74
C ARG A 218 -5.16 -3.57 -22.98
N TRP A 219 -4.18 -4.15 -22.30
CA TRP A 219 -2.78 -3.79 -22.44
C TRP A 219 -2.35 -4.01 -23.88
N ASP A 220 -2.69 -5.12 -24.51
CA ASP A 220 -2.25 -5.41 -25.88
C ASP A 220 -2.90 -4.50 -26.94
N ARG A 221 -3.98 -3.79 -26.58
CA ARG A 221 -4.77 -2.93 -27.49
C ARG A 221 -4.52 -1.43 -27.31
N LEU A 222 -3.79 -1.03 -26.27
CA LEU A 222 -3.50 0.36 -25.90
C LEU A 222 -2.07 0.75 -26.19
#